data_AF-A0A3D1PHM8-F1
#
_entry.id   AF-A0A3D1PHM8-F1
#
_cell.length_a   1.000
_cell.length_b   1.000
_cell.length_c   1.000
_cell.angle_alpha   90.00
_cell.angle_beta   90.00
_cell.angle_gamma   90.00
#
_symmetry.space_group_name_H-M   'P 1'
#
loop_
_entity.id
_entity.type
_entity.pdbx_description
1 polymer ?
#
loop_
_entity_poly.entity_id
_entity_poly.type
_entity_poly.pdbx_seq_one_letter_code
_entity_poly.pdbx_strand_id
1 'polypeptide(L)'
;MKPQNLEEKVVWYYIIGTLLLYFLGAQYVAAPLMAYFLVYRLVRKWWTQTDETPIEERVRIPVGVWVWMGCISFVAIALVMSHLDFGYGNAQIAKSLVNGFLRTWALFAVFPLIGCLNIRPQIIYRAICILCLQCLILVPITYVLHFAGIDPVYGMGLLKKIGGNSYNYYQVRLYIGAADGMRLYLFAPWAPALGLVANVFFWLSTQEADKRWRFLA
;
A
#
# COMPACT_ATOMS: atom_id res chain seq x y z
N MET A 1 -2.86 -20.13 8.93
CA MET A 1 -2.94 -19.05 9.93
C MET A 1 -4.20 -18.22 9.70
N LYS A 2 -4.82 -17.63 10.72
CA LYS A 2 -6.05 -16.81 10.57
C LYS A 2 -5.95 -15.50 11.37
N PRO A 3 -6.49 -14.38 10.84
CA PRO A 3 -6.54 -13.12 11.57
C PRO A 3 -7.50 -13.21 12.77
N GLN A 4 -7.10 -12.64 13.90
CA GLN A 4 -7.81 -12.73 15.17
C GLN A 4 -8.61 -11.47 15.49
N ASN A 5 -8.05 -10.29 15.22
CA ASN A 5 -8.70 -9.00 15.46
C ASN A 5 -9.10 -8.30 14.15
N LEU A 6 -9.82 -7.19 14.27
CA LEU A 6 -10.30 -6.43 13.10
C LEU A 6 -9.13 -5.82 12.31
N GLU A 7 -8.13 -5.30 13.02
CA GLU A 7 -6.95 -4.68 12.41
C GLU A 7 -6.18 -5.68 11.52
N GLU A 8 -5.99 -6.91 12.01
CA GLU A 8 -5.41 -8.01 11.25
C GLU A 8 -6.27 -8.44 10.08
N LYS A 9 -7.60 -8.50 10.24
CA LYS A 9 -8.51 -8.85 9.11
C LYS A 9 -8.36 -7.84 7.98
N VAL A 10 -8.35 -6.55 8.32
CA VAL A 10 -8.21 -5.46 7.34
C VAL A 10 -6.89 -5.59 6.57
N VAL A 11 -5.77 -5.74 7.27
CA VAL A 11 -4.45 -5.91 6.63
C VAL A 11 -4.38 -7.21 5.81
N TRP A 12 -4.88 -8.32 6.36
CA TRP A 12 -4.90 -9.61 5.69
C TRP A 12 -5.64 -9.58 4.36
N TYR A 13 -6.90 -9.12 4.37
CA TYR A 13 -7.73 -9.08 3.17
C TYR A 13 -7.24 -8.07 2.15
N TYR A 14 -6.64 -6.95 2.59
CA TYR A 14 -6.00 -6.01 1.70
C TYR A 14 -4.80 -6.64 0.96
N ILE A 15 -3.90 -7.31 1.67
CA ILE A 15 -2.71 -7.93 1.05
C ILE A 15 -3.13 -9.02 0.06
N ILE A 16 -3.95 -10.00 0.46
CA ILE A 16 -4.36 -11.09 -0.45
C ILE A 16 -5.26 -10.61 -1.59
N GLY A 17 -5.94 -9.48 -1.39
CA GLY A 17 -6.79 -8.83 -2.39
C GLY A 17 -6.03 -7.86 -3.30
N THR A 18 -4.70 -7.74 -3.17
CA THR A 18 -3.89 -6.75 -3.90
C THR A 18 -4.08 -6.85 -5.40
N LEU A 19 -4.05 -8.06 -5.98
CA LEU A 19 -4.27 -8.23 -7.43
C LEU A 19 -5.69 -7.83 -7.85
N LEU A 20 -6.71 -8.20 -7.06
CA LEU A 20 -8.09 -7.82 -7.34
C LEU A 20 -8.24 -6.29 -7.32
N LEU A 21 -7.73 -5.64 -6.28
CA LEU A 21 -7.74 -4.17 -6.16
C LEU A 21 -6.95 -3.51 -7.29
N TYR A 22 -5.83 -4.12 -7.70
CA TYR A 22 -5.04 -3.66 -8.82
C TYR A 22 -5.83 -3.72 -10.12
N PHE A 23 -6.44 -4.85 -10.46
CA PHE A 23 -7.25 -5.01 -11.67
C PHE A 23 -8.48 -4.09 -11.71
N LEU A 24 -9.01 -3.71 -10.55
CA LEU A 24 -10.08 -2.73 -10.43
C LEU A 24 -9.57 -1.27 -10.56
N GLY A 25 -8.26 -1.03 -10.58
CA GLY A 25 -7.67 0.31 -10.49
C GLY A 25 -7.93 0.98 -9.14
N ALA A 26 -8.23 0.20 -8.10
CA ALA A 26 -8.62 0.68 -6.78
C ALA A 26 -7.44 0.94 -5.85
N GLN A 27 -6.24 0.46 -6.18
CA GLN A 27 -5.08 0.48 -5.28
C GLN A 27 -4.75 1.87 -4.73
N TYR A 28 -4.82 2.89 -5.60
CA TYR A 28 -4.53 4.29 -5.23
C TYR A 28 -5.51 4.87 -4.20
N VAL A 29 -6.71 4.31 -4.10
CA VAL A 29 -7.76 4.75 -3.17
C VAL A 29 -7.84 3.82 -1.96
N ALA A 30 -7.73 2.51 -2.19
CA ALA A 30 -7.88 1.48 -1.18
C ALA A 30 -6.74 1.50 -0.14
N ALA A 31 -5.47 1.68 -0.57
CA ALA A 31 -4.34 1.69 0.37
C ALA A 31 -4.43 2.84 1.38
N PRO A 32 -4.64 4.11 0.96
CA PRO A 32 -4.83 5.21 1.90
C PRO A 32 -6.07 5.01 2.78
N LEU A 33 -7.21 4.58 2.22
CA LEU A 33 -8.43 4.36 2.99
C LEU A 33 -8.22 3.34 4.12
N MET A 34 -7.58 2.22 3.80
CA MET A 34 -7.20 1.21 4.79
C MET A 34 -6.28 1.81 5.87
N ALA A 35 -5.24 2.52 5.45
CA ALA A 35 -4.26 3.12 6.35
C ALA A 35 -4.91 4.12 7.32
N TYR A 36 -5.72 5.06 6.82
CA TYR A 36 -6.40 6.05 7.66
C TYR A 36 -7.49 5.45 8.55
N PHE A 37 -8.18 4.40 8.09
CA PHE A 37 -9.09 3.63 8.94
C PHE A 37 -8.35 3.01 10.14
N LEU A 38 -7.15 2.45 9.90
CA LEU A 38 -6.31 1.90 10.96
C LEU A 38 -5.72 2.99 11.87
N VAL A 39 -5.40 4.18 11.35
CA VAL A 39 -5.04 5.34 12.19
C VAL A 39 -6.18 5.72 13.11
N TYR A 40 -7.42 5.80 12.61
CA TYR A 40 -8.59 6.07 13.45
C TYR A 40 -8.72 5.04 14.58
N ARG A 41 -8.55 3.75 14.26
CA ARG A 41 -8.52 2.66 15.27
C ARG A 41 -7.42 2.86 16.30
N LEU A 42 -6.21 3.21 15.85
CA LEU A 42 -5.06 3.46 16.70
C LEU A 42 -5.30 4.63 17.65
N VAL A 43 -5.73 5.78 17.13
CA VAL A 43 -6.00 6.97 17.94
C VAL A 43 -7.09 6.68 18.95
N ARG A 44 -8.15 5.97 18.55
CA ARG A 44 -9.22 5.56 19.47
C ARG A 44 -8.68 4.69 20.62
N LYS A 45 -7.91 3.64 20.30
CA LYS A 45 -7.30 2.78 21.34
C LYS A 45 -6.35 3.56 22.25
N TRP A 46 -5.52 4.42 21.65
CA TRP A 46 -4.55 5.25 22.35
C TRP A 46 -5.21 6.28 23.28
N TRP A 47 -6.39 6.78 22.91
CA TRP A 47 -7.16 7.72 23.74
C TRP A 47 -7.94 7.03 24.87
N THR A 48 -8.44 5.81 24.64
CA THR A 48 -9.24 5.07 25.63
C THR A 48 -8.41 4.20 26.57
N GLN A 49 -7.10 4.07 26.35
CA GLN A 49 -6.25 3.25 27.21
C GLN A 49 -6.16 3.85 28.62
N THR A 50 -6.21 2.97 29.61
CA THR A 50 -6.08 3.28 31.04
C THR A 50 -4.98 2.42 31.65
N ASP A 51 -4.64 2.68 32.92
CA ASP A 51 -3.67 1.85 33.65
C ASP A 51 -4.13 0.40 33.85
N GLU A 52 -5.42 0.11 33.66
CA GLU A 52 -5.98 -1.25 33.69
C GLU A 52 -5.90 -1.97 32.33
N THR A 53 -5.54 -1.27 31.25
CA THR A 53 -5.47 -1.88 29.92
C THR A 53 -4.35 -2.93 29.87
N PRO A 54 -4.62 -4.15 29.39
CA PRO A 54 -3.63 -5.21 29.27
C PRO A 54 -2.40 -4.75 28.49
N ILE A 55 -1.20 -5.16 28.91
CA ILE A 55 0.06 -4.72 28.30
C ILE A 55 0.10 -5.06 26.80
N GLU A 56 -0.46 -6.20 26.41
CA GLU A 56 -0.54 -6.65 25.01
C GLU A 56 -1.45 -5.77 24.12
N GLU A 57 -2.37 -5.02 24.72
CA GLU A 57 -3.30 -4.15 24.01
C GLU A 57 -2.90 -2.67 24.07
N ARG A 58 -1.94 -2.32 24.93
CA ARG A 58 -1.45 -0.95 25.07
C ARG A 58 -0.72 -0.50 23.81
N VAL A 59 -1.11 0.67 23.31
CA VAL A 59 -0.47 1.30 22.15
C VAL A 59 0.64 2.21 22.66
N ARG A 60 1.89 1.87 22.32
CA ARG A 60 3.05 2.73 22.57
C ARG A 60 3.61 3.19 21.23
N ILE A 61 3.64 4.51 21.03
CA ILE A 61 4.19 5.12 19.81
C ILE A 61 5.65 5.47 20.09
N PRO A 62 6.63 4.78 19.46
CA PRO A 62 8.05 5.03 19.70
C PRO A 62 8.46 6.40 19.13
N VAL A 63 9.53 6.98 19.68
CA VAL A 63 10.06 8.30 19.26
C VAL A 63 10.35 8.35 17.76
N GLY A 64 10.85 7.26 17.17
CA GLY A 64 11.10 7.19 15.72
C GLY A 64 9.85 7.45 14.87
N VAL A 65 8.68 6.99 15.31
CA VAL A 65 7.40 7.25 14.61
C VAL A 65 7.00 8.73 14.75
N TRP A 66 7.23 9.35 15.92
CA TRP A 66 7.03 10.79 16.09
C TRP A 66 7.92 11.63 15.18
N VAL A 67 9.18 11.23 14.98
CA VAL A 67 10.09 11.88 14.03
C VAL A 67 9.53 11.81 12.62
N TRP A 68 9.07 10.63 12.17
CA TRP A 68 8.42 10.48 10.86
C TRP A 68 7.20 11.40 10.71
N MET A 69 6.35 11.49 11.75
CA MET A 69 5.19 12.37 11.76
C MET A 69 5.58 13.85 11.67
N GLY A 70 6.65 14.26 12.36
CA GLY A 70 7.20 15.61 12.27
C GLY A 70 7.73 15.93 10.87
N CYS A 71 8.57 15.04 10.32
CA CYS A 71 9.13 15.19 8.97
C CYS A 71 8.04 15.30 7.90
N ILE A 72 7.01 14.44 7.95
CA ILE A 72 5.96 14.46 6.94
C ILE A 72 5.07 15.70 7.07
N SER A 73 4.87 16.20 8.29
CA SER A 73 4.14 17.45 8.53
C SER A 73 4.90 18.66 7.94
N PHE A 74 6.23 18.66 8.03
CA PHE A 74 7.06 19.68 7.39
C PHE A 74 6.91 19.67 5.85
N VAL A 75 6.88 18.49 5.24
CA VAL A 75 6.59 18.35 3.80
C VAL A 75 5.21 18.89 3.44
N ALA A 76 4.19 18.69 4.29
CA ALA A 76 2.86 19.26 4.09
C ALA A 76 2.88 20.80 4.10
N ILE A 77 3.62 21.39 5.05
CA ILE A 77 3.77 22.85 5.15
C ILE A 77 4.48 23.39 3.91
N ALA A 78 5.57 22.75 3.48
CA ALA A 78 6.29 23.14 2.28
C ALA A 78 5.40 23.07 1.02
N LEU A 79 4.55 22.04 0.90
CA LEU A 79 3.57 21.93 -0.18
C LEU A 79 2.60 23.12 -0.19
N VAL A 80 2.05 23.49 0.97
CA VAL A 80 1.12 24.62 1.09
C VAL A 80 1.81 25.93 0.79
N MET A 81 2.99 26.18 1.36
CA MET A 81 3.78 27.40 1.11
C MET A 81 4.12 27.56 -0.37
N SER A 82 4.55 26.47 -1.03
CA SER A 82 4.80 26.48 -2.47
C SER A 82 3.54 26.83 -3.26
N HIS A 83 2.37 26.30 -2.88
CA HIS A 83 1.15 26.62 -3.60
C HIS A 83 0.75 28.10 -3.45
N LEU A 84 0.94 28.67 -2.26
CA LEU A 84 0.68 30.08 -1.99
C LEU A 84 1.63 30.98 -2.78
N ASP A 85 2.92 30.62 -2.84
CA ASP A 85 3.95 31.36 -3.59
C ASP A 85 3.68 31.37 -5.10
N PHE A 86 3.24 30.25 -5.67
CA PHE A 86 2.83 30.16 -7.08
C PHE A 86 1.42 30.73 -7.37
N GLY A 87 0.75 31.34 -6.39
CA GLY A 87 -0.56 31.98 -6.56
C GLY A 87 -1.71 31.01 -6.81
N TYR A 88 -1.58 29.73 -6.41
CA TYR A 88 -2.66 28.76 -6.54
C TYR A 88 -3.78 29.02 -5.53
N GLY A 89 -5.02 28.83 -5.96
CA GLY A 89 -6.19 29.04 -5.11
C GLY A 89 -6.41 27.93 -4.07
N ASN A 90 -7.20 28.21 -3.03
CA ASN A 90 -7.52 27.28 -1.95
C ASN A 90 -8.05 25.91 -2.43
N ALA A 91 -8.80 25.88 -3.53
CA ALA A 91 -9.31 24.64 -4.12
C ALA A 91 -8.19 23.73 -4.64
N GLN A 92 -7.14 24.30 -5.25
CA GLN A 92 -5.97 23.55 -5.72
C GLN A 92 -5.13 23.05 -4.55
N ILE A 93 -4.93 23.87 -3.53
CA ILE A 93 -4.25 23.48 -2.28
C ILE A 93 -4.95 22.27 -1.66
N ALA A 94 -6.28 22.34 -1.48
CA ALA A 94 -7.08 21.24 -0.94
C ALA A 94 -6.95 19.97 -1.79
N LYS A 95 -7.02 20.11 -3.13
CA LYS A 95 -6.86 18.98 -4.06
C LYS A 95 -5.48 18.34 -3.96
N SER A 96 -4.41 19.13 -3.85
CA SER A 96 -3.04 18.65 -3.71
C SER A 96 -2.79 17.98 -2.36
N LEU A 97 -3.35 18.53 -1.28
CA LEU A 97 -3.28 17.89 0.04
C LEU A 97 -4.02 16.54 0.04
N VAL A 98 -5.27 16.52 -0.44
CA VAL A 98 -6.11 15.31 -0.36
C VAL A 98 -5.73 14.25 -1.38
N ASN A 99 -5.58 14.61 -2.67
CA ASN A 99 -5.32 13.66 -3.75
C ASN A 99 -3.85 13.52 -4.09
N GLY A 100 -2.96 14.32 -3.51
CA GLY A 100 -1.52 14.14 -3.63
C GLY A 100 -0.97 13.64 -2.29
N PHE A 101 -0.77 14.58 -1.37
CA PHE A 101 -0.05 14.36 -0.13
C PHE A 101 -0.62 13.23 0.73
N LEU A 102 -1.91 13.24 1.07
CA LEU A 102 -2.52 12.23 1.95
C LEU A 102 -2.51 10.82 1.35
N ARG A 103 -2.56 10.69 0.02
CA ARG A 103 -2.60 9.38 -0.66
C ARG A 103 -1.24 8.83 -1.05
N THR A 104 -0.18 9.64 -0.96
CA THR A 104 1.18 9.22 -1.32
C THR A 104 2.14 9.49 -0.16
N TRP A 105 2.59 10.73 -0.02
CA TRP A 105 3.68 11.10 0.88
C TRP A 105 3.35 10.86 2.34
N ALA A 106 2.14 11.24 2.78
CA ALA A 106 1.70 11.04 4.16
C ALA A 106 1.80 9.57 4.60
N LEU A 107 1.65 8.63 3.67
CA LEU A 107 1.70 7.21 3.95
C LEU A 107 3.06 6.75 4.51
N PHE A 108 4.15 7.46 4.21
CA PHE A 108 5.48 7.16 4.77
C PHE A 108 5.52 7.22 6.30
N ALA A 109 4.75 8.13 6.92
CA ALA A 109 4.63 8.20 8.38
C ALA A 109 3.44 7.40 8.91
N VAL A 110 2.36 7.31 8.13
CA VAL A 110 1.15 6.59 8.53
C VAL A 110 1.40 5.08 8.64
N PHE A 111 2.14 4.46 7.72
CA PHE A 111 2.41 3.02 7.79
C PHE A 111 3.22 2.61 9.04
N PRO A 112 4.31 3.31 9.42
CA PRO A 112 4.97 3.10 10.70
C PRO A 112 4.04 3.33 11.90
N LEU A 113 3.18 4.35 11.84
CA LEU A 113 2.22 4.64 12.91
C LEU A 113 1.25 3.48 13.13
N ILE A 114 0.57 3.00 12.07
CA ILE A 114 -0.38 1.87 12.20
C ILE A 114 0.33 0.56 12.58
N GLY A 115 1.65 0.45 12.34
CA GLY A 115 2.48 -0.64 12.84
C GLY A 115 2.56 -0.72 14.37
N CYS A 116 2.16 0.34 15.09
CA CYS A 116 2.04 0.33 16.55
C CYS A 116 0.76 -0.35 17.06
N LEU A 117 -0.14 -0.78 16.15
CA LEU A 117 -1.27 -1.64 16.50
C LEU A 117 -0.78 -3.06 16.78
N ASN A 118 -1.54 -3.80 17.59
CA ASN A 118 -1.31 -5.23 17.82
C ASN A 118 -1.72 -6.06 16.58
N ILE A 119 -0.85 -6.06 15.57
CA ILE A 119 -0.96 -6.82 14.33
C ILE A 119 0.19 -7.81 14.31
N ARG A 120 -0.13 -9.11 14.36
CA ARG A 120 0.90 -10.14 14.38
C ARG A 120 1.66 -10.18 13.04
N PRO A 121 3.00 -10.11 13.05
CA PRO A 121 3.77 -10.09 11.81
C PRO A 121 3.60 -11.36 10.97
N GLN A 122 3.31 -12.50 11.61
CA GLN A 122 3.08 -13.77 10.92
C GLN A 122 1.85 -13.75 10.00
N ILE A 123 0.84 -12.91 10.29
CA ILE A 123 -0.31 -12.70 9.40
C ILE A 123 0.14 -12.02 8.10
N ILE A 124 1.06 -11.06 8.21
CA ILE A 124 1.62 -10.33 7.07
C ILE A 124 2.46 -11.29 6.21
N TYR A 125 3.33 -12.09 6.83
CA TYR A 125 4.19 -13.06 6.12
C TYR A 125 3.36 -14.04 5.29
N ARG A 126 2.31 -14.62 5.90
CA ARG A 126 1.44 -15.56 5.21
C ARG A 126 0.66 -14.91 4.09
N ALA A 127 0.12 -13.71 4.31
CA ALA A 127 -0.63 -12.98 3.28
C ALA A 127 0.27 -12.64 2.08
N ILE A 128 1.52 -12.26 2.33
CA ILE A 128 2.53 -12.03 1.29
C ILE A 128 2.82 -13.32 0.52
N CYS A 129 3.01 -14.46 1.19
CA CYS A 129 3.22 -15.74 0.51
C CYS A 129 2.05 -16.12 -0.41
N ILE A 130 0.81 -15.85 0.01
CA ILE A 130 -0.38 -16.03 -0.83
C ILE A 130 -0.33 -15.11 -2.04
N LEU A 131 0.00 -13.83 -1.85
CA LEU A 131 0.14 -12.87 -2.94
C LEU A 131 1.27 -13.25 -3.91
N CYS A 132 2.41 -13.75 -3.43
CA CYS A 132 3.50 -14.27 -4.25
C CYS A 132 3.02 -15.45 -5.12
N LEU A 133 2.26 -16.38 -4.56
CA LEU A 133 1.69 -17.49 -5.32
C LEU A 133 0.72 -16.99 -6.41
N GLN A 134 -0.12 -16.00 -6.10
CA GLN A 134 -0.99 -15.39 -7.11
C GLN A 134 -0.16 -14.72 -8.22
N CYS A 135 0.94 -14.05 -7.87
CA CYS A 135 1.86 -13.45 -8.83
C CYS A 135 2.56 -14.51 -9.68
N LEU A 136 2.99 -15.63 -9.08
CA LEU A 136 3.62 -16.75 -9.79
C LEU A 136 2.69 -17.34 -10.86
N ILE A 137 1.39 -17.41 -10.57
CA ILE A 137 0.37 -17.80 -11.56
C ILE A 137 0.17 -16.72 -12.62
N LEU A 138 0.24 -15.44 -12.25
CA LEU A 138 0.04 -14.32 -13.16
C LEU A 138 1.21 -14.12 -14.14
N VAL A 139 2.43 -14.46 -13.76
CA VAL A 139 3.63 -14.36 -14.61
C VAL A 139 3.46 -15.08 -15.96
N PRO A 140 3.17 -16.39 -16.04
CA PRO A 140 3.01 -17.07 -17.32
C PRO A 140 1.86 -16.49 -18.15
N ILE A 141 0.74 -16.09 -17.51
CA ILE A 141 -0.37 -15.40 -18.19
C ILE A 141 0.14 -14.11 -18.84
N THR A 142 0.97 -13.36 -18.13
CA THR A 142 1.53 -12.10 -18.63
C THR A 142 2.44 -12.33 -19.85
N TYR A 143 3.25 -13.38 -19.85
CA TYR A 143 4.06 -13.78 -21.01
C TYR A 143 3.19 -14.21 -22.20
N VAL A 144 2.14 -14.99 -21.98
CA VAL A 144 1.20 -15.39 -23.04
C VAL A 144 0.54 -14.16 -23.68
N LEU A 145 0.09 -13.20 -22.87
CA LEU A 145 -0.48 -11.93 -23.36
C LEU A 145 0.54 -11.15 -24.21
N HIS A 146 1.79 -11.09 -23.75
CA HIS A 146 2.87 -10.45 -24.49
C HIS A 146 3.11 -11.09 -25.86
N PHE A 147 3.25 -12.41 -25.93
CA PHE A 147 3.46 -13.12 -27.20
C PHE A 147 2.24 -13.06 -28.13
N ALA A 148 1.03 -12.92 -27.58
CA ALA A 148 -0.19 -12.68 -28.34
C ALA A 148 -0.34 -11.22 -28.82
N GLY A 149 0.56 -10.31 -28.44
CA GLY A 149 0.48 -8.88 -28.78
C GLY A 149 -0.66 -8.15 -28.05
N ILE A 150 -1.18 -8.71 -26.96
CA ILE A 150 -2.28 -8.13 -26.18
C ILE A 150 -1.69 -7.31 -25.06
N ASP A 151 -1.74 -5.99 -25.16
CA ASP A 151 -1.38 -5.10 -24.06
C ASP A 151 -2.61 -4.84 -23.16
N PRO A 152 -2.67 -5.42 -21.94
CA PRO A 152 -3.79 -5.25 -21.03
C PRO A 152 -3.69 -3.88 -20.32
N VAL A 153 -3.64 -2.78 -21.07
CA VAL A 153 -3.82 -1.45 -20.52
C VAL A 153 -5.31 -1.15 -20.49
N TYR A 154 -5.92 -1.37 -19.34
CA TYR A 154 -7.27 -0.91 -19.06
C TYR A 154 -7.29 -0.17 -17.72
N GLY A 155 -8.09 0.88 -17.66
CA GLY A 155 -8.15 1.77 -16.51
C GLY A 155 -9.07 2.92 -16.85
N MET A 156 -10.38 2.67 -16.80
CA MET A 156 -11.36 3.67 -17.19
C MET A 156 -12.46 3.88 -16.16
N GLY A 157 -12.50 5.10 -15.65
CA GLY A 157 -13.74 5.80 -15.39
C GLY A 157 -14.00 6.06 -13.92
N LEU A 158 -14.54 5.07 -13.21
CA LEU A 158 -15.27 5.34 -11.97
C LEU A 158 -14.34 5.77 -10.82
N LEU A 159 -13.30 4.98 -10.55
CA LEU A 159 -12.37 5.26 -9.45
C LEU A 159 -11.49 6.47 -9.72
N LYS A 160 -11.17 6.76 -10.99
CA LYS A 160 -10.49 8.01 -11.37
C LYS A 160 -11.37 9.23 -11.10
N LYS A 161 -12.66 9.18 -11.47
CA LYS A 161 -13.61 10.29 -11.23
C LYS A 161 -13.68 10.63 -9.74
N ILE A 162 -13.67 9.61 -8.88
CA ILE A 162 -13.75 9.76 -7.42
C ILE A 162 -12.37 10.10 -6.83
N GLY A 163 -11.32 9.51 -7.35
CA GLY A 163 -9.99 9.56 -6.73
C GLY A 163 -9.10 10.71 -7.21
N GLY A 164 -9.35 11.32 -8.36
CA GLY A 164 -8.52 12.41 -8.90
C GLY A 164 -7.06 11.99 -9.21
N ASN A 165 -6.21 12.95 -9.59
CA ASN A 165 -4.80 12.75 -9.98
C ASN A 165 -4.60 12.08 -11.37
N SER A 166 -3.35 11.82 -11.74
CA SER A 166 -2.94 11.31 -13.06
C SER A 166 -3.51 9.92 -13.36
N TYR A 167 -3.74 9.63 -14.66
CA TYR A 167 -4.20 8.33 -15.14
C TYR A 167 -3.30 7.17 -14.71
N ASN A 168 -2.00 7.42 -14.56
CA ASN A 168 -1.02 6.37 -14.24
C ASN A 168 -1.31 5.65 -12.93
N TYR A 169 -2.04 6.26 -11.98
CA TYR A 169 -2.40 5.65 -10.70
C TYR A 169 -3.56 4.65 -10.79
N TYR A 170 -4.32 4.66 -11.88
CA TYR A 170 -5.51 3.82 -12.08
C TYR A 170 -5.36 2.87 -13.27
N GLN A 171 -4.23 2.93 -13.97
CA GLN A 171 -3.94 2.05 -15.08
C GLN A 171 -3.51 0.69 -14.56
N VAL A 172 -4.18 -0.35 -15.04
CA VAL A 172 -3.70 -1.73 -14.97
C VAL A 172 -2.71 -1.90 -16.11
N ARG A 173 -1.52 -2.39 -15.80
CA ARG A 173 -0.46 -2.70 -16.76
C ARG A 173 0.38 -3.82 -16.20
N LEU A 174 0.25 -5.02 -16.78
CA LEU A 174 0.99 -6.19 -16.31
C LEU A 174 2.45 -6.20 -16.77
N TYR A 175 2.75 -5.58 -17.90
CA TYR A 175 4.09 -5.49 -18.46
C TYR A 175 4.29 -4.26 -19.35
N ILE A 176 5.54 -3.99 -19.71
CA ILE A 176 5.89 -3.03 -20.75
C ILE A 176 6.98 -3.62 -21.66
N GLY A 177 6.89 -3.37 -22.96
CA GLY A 177 7.97 -3.66 -23.90
C GLY A 177 9.17 -2.74 -23.64
N ALA A 178 10.37 -3.29 -23.74
CA ALA A 178 11.64 -2.60 -23.59
C ALA A 178 12.61 -3.05 -24.68
N ALA A 179 13.68 -2.28 -24.91
CA ALA A 179 14.66 -2.59 -25.96
C ALA A 179 15.37 -3.94 -25.75
N ASP A 180 15.45 -4.40 -24.50
CA ASP A 180 16.05 -5.65 -24.04
C ASP A 180 15.04 -6.80 -23.85
N GLY A 181 13.77 -6.59 -24.20
CA GLY A 181 12.71 -7.58 -24.07
C GLY A 181 11.48 -7.04 -23.35
N MET A 182 10.99 -7.77 -22.35
CA MET A 182 9.75 -7.44 -21.64
C MET A 182 10.04 -7.20 -20.16
N ARG A 183 9.45 -6.14 -19.59
CA ARG A 183 9.58 -5.81 -18.17
C ARG A 183 8.25 -6.01 -17.46
N LEU A 184 8.27 -6.86 -16.43
CA LEU A 184 7.09 -7.15 -15.62
C LEU A 184 6.78 -6.00 -14.66
N TYR A 185 5.50 -5.65 -14.57
CA TYR A 185 4.95 -4.69 -13.61
C TYR A 185 4.05 -5.41 -12.59
N LEU A 186 3.31 -6.43 -13.04
CA LEU A 186 2.31 -7.17 -12.25
C LEU A 186 1.31 -6.22 -11.57
N PHE A 187 1.53 -5.86 -10.30
CA PHE A 187 0.70 -4.91 -9.54
C PHE A 187 1.46 -3.63 -9.13
N ALA A 188 2.74 -3.53 -9.46
CA ALA A 188 3.59 -2.39 -9.13
C ALA A 188 3.45 -1.28 -10.18
N PRO A 189 3.75 -0.02 -9.79
CA PRO A 189 3.63 1.13 -10.70
C PRO A 189 4.71 1.16 -11.79
N TRP A 190 5.85 0.51 -11.56
CA TRP A 190 6.93 0.31 -12.53
C TRP A 190 7.82 -0.89 -12.18
N ALA A 191 8.61 -1.37 -13.14
CA ALA A 191 9.42 -2.58 -12.99
C ALA A 191 10.43 -2.52 -11.81
N PRO A 192 11.23 -1.44 -11.64
CA PRO A 192 12.03 -1.29 -10.43
C PRO A 192 11.25 -1.32 -9.11
N ALA A 193 10.02 -0.81 -9.05
CA ALA A 193 9.19 -0.91 -7.85
C ALA A 193 8.77 -2.36 -7.58
N LEU A 194 8.44 -3.13 -8.63
CA LEU A 194 8.19 -4.56 -8.49
C LEU A 194 9.43 -5.28 -7.93
N GLY A 195 10.61 -4.95 -8.44
CA GLY A 195 11.89 -5.48 -7.94
C GLY A 195 12.13 -5.15 -6.46
N LEU A 196 11.88 -3.90 -6.04
CA LEU A 196 12.00 -3.51 -4.63
C LEU A 196 11.03 -4.30 -3.74
N VAL A 197 9.76 -4.39 -4.14
CA VAL A 197 8.74 -5.16 -3.41
C VAL A 197 9.13 -6.63 -3.32
N ALA A 198 9.65 -7.23 -4.41
CA ALA A 198 10.12 -8.60 -4.42
C ALA A 198 11.26 -8.83 -3.41
N ASN A 199 12.21 -7.90 -3.29
CA ASN A 199 13.29 -7.99 -2.29
C ASN A 199 12.73 -7.96 -0.85
N VAL A 200 11.76 -7.08 -0.58
CA VAL A 200 11.12 -7.01 0.74
C VAL A 200 10.32 -8.29 1.00
N PHE A 201 9.52 -8.75 0.04
CA PHE A 201 8.69 -9.94 0.15
C PHE A 201 9.53 -11.21 0.33
N PHE A 202 10.66 -11.32 -0.36
CA PHE A 202 11.60 -12.41 -0.19
C PHE A 202 12.01 -12.54 1.28
N TRP A 203 12.52 -11.47 1.89
CA TRP A 203 12.90 -11.49 3.31
C TRP A 203 11.73 -11.83 4.23
N LEU A 204 10.55 -11.26 4.00
CA LEU A 204 9.36 -11.55 4.82
C LEU A 204 8.87 -12.99 4.66
N SER A 205 8.96 -13.57 3.48
CA SER A 205 8.57 -14.97 3.21
C SER A 205 9.46 -15.97 3.94
N THR A 206 10.75 -15.65 4.15
CA THR A 206 11.66 -16.52 4.93
C THR A 206 11.22 -16.70 6.38
N GLN A 207 10.46 -15.74 6.92
CA GLN A 207 9.91 -15.76 8.27
C GLN A 207 8.60 -16.55 8.38
N GLU A 208 8.09 -17.09 7.27
CA GLU A 208 6.88 -17.90 7.26
C GLU A 208 7.09 -19.24 7.98
N ALA A 209 6.23 -19.50 8.98
CA ALA A 209 6.29 -20.70 9.80
C ALA A 209 6.05 -21.97 8.98
N ASP A 210 5.14 -21.92 8.01
CA ASP A 210 4.79 -23.06 7.17
C ASP A 210 5.78 -23.26 6.01
N LYS A 211 6.49 -24.38 6.05
CA LYS A 211 7.53 -24.73 5.07
C LYS A 211 7.02 -24.77 3.64
N ARG A 212 5.75 -25.16 3.41
CA ARG A 212 5.19 -25.24 2.05
C ARG A 212 5.00 -23.84 1.47
N TRP A 213 4.43 -22.93 2.26
CA TRP A 213 4.23 -21.54 1.82
C TRP A 213 5.55 -20.81 1.61
N ARG A 214 6.52 -21.03 2.50
CA ARG A 214 7.87 -20.47 2.36
C ARG A 214 8.62 -20.97 1.14
N PHE A 215 8.37 -22.21 0.70
CA PHE A 215 9.01 -22.76 -0.50
C PHE A 215 8.35 -22.24 -1.79
N LEU A 216 7.04 -21.98 -1.76
CA LEU A 216 6.28 -21.52 -2.93
C LEU A 216 6.38 -20.02 -3.18
N ALA A 217 6.72 -19.23 -2.15
CA ALA A 217 6.81 -17.77 -2.21
C ALA A 217 8.21 -17.30 -2.62
#